data_AF-A0AAD4I1B7-F1
#
_entry.id   AF-A0AAD4I1B7-F1
#
_cell.length_a   1.000
_cell.length_b   1.000
_cell.length_c   1.000
_cell.angle_alpha   90.00
_cell.angle_beta   90.00
_cell.angle_gamma   90.00
#
_symmetry.space_group_name_H-M   'P 1'
#
loop_
_entity.id
_entity.type
_entity.pdbx_description
1 polymer ?
#
loop_
_entity_poly.entity_id
_entity_poly.type
_entity_poly.pdbx_seq_one_letter_code
_entity_poly.pdbx_strand_id
1 'polypeptide(L)'
;MRLVNTRSLQLEEFFFDSGRPTYAILSHTWEKEEVVFSDMADLDKARAKAGFAKLEGACSLAASQGYNYIWVDTCCIDKSSSAEMSEAINSMYR
;
A
#
# COMPACT_ATOMS: atom_id res chain seq x y z
N MET A 1 8.15 1.67 7.12
CA MET A 1 6.81 1.31 6.58
C MET A 1 6.71 1.75 5.14
N ARG A 2 5.95 1.04 4.32
CA ARG A 2 5.69 1.45 2.93
C ARG A 2 4.25 1.89 2.78
N LEU A 3 4.03 2.96 2.03
CA LEU A 3 2.72 3.55 1.80
C LEU A 3 2.54 3.82 0.31
N VAL A 4 1.33 3.64 -0.20
CA VAL A 4 0.99 4.02 -1.57
C VAL A 4 0.58 5.49 -1.58
N ASN A 5 1.22 6.27 -2.43
CA ASN A 5 0.84 7.66 -2.65
C ASN A 5 -0.47 7.71 -3.46
N THR A 6 -1.47 8.40 -2.93
CA THR A 6 -2.80 8.49 -3.54
C THR A 6 -2.84 9.20 -4.89
N ARG A 7 -1.83 10.02 -5.20
CA ARG A 7 -1.73 10.80 -6.44
C ARG A 7 -0.91 10.10 -7.51
N SER A 8 0.25 9.56 -7.15
CA SER A 8 1.13 8.88 -8.10
C SER A 8 0.87 7.39 -8.21
N LEU A 9 0.13 6.80 -7.26
CA LEU A 9 -0.05 5.35 -7.10
C LEU A 9 1.27 4.58 -6.90
N GLN A 10 2.35 5.30 -6.59
CA GLN A 10 3.66 4.71 -6.34
C GLN A 10 3.81 4.31 -4.88
N LEU A 11 4.63 3.29 -4.66
CA LEU A 11 4.99 2.85 -3.32
C LEU A 11 6.17 3.69 -2.81
N GLU A 12 5.98 4.36 -1.68
CA GLU A 12 6.98 5.17 -0.99
C GLU A 12 7.35 4.53 0.35
N GLU A 13 8.65 4.56 0.69
CA GLU A 13 9.16 4.02 1.95
C GLU A 13 9.42 5.13 2.97
N PHE A 14 8.87 4.96 4.17
CA PHE A 14 8.97 5.87 5.29
C PHE A 14 9.69 5.20 6.46
N PHE A 15 10.78 5.80 6.93
CA PHE A 15 11.50 5.37 8.12
C PHE A 15 10.88 6.00 9.37
N PHE A 16 10.82 5.23 10.46
CA PHE A 16 10.13 5.60 11.69
C PHE A 16 10.66 6.87 12.37
N ASP A 17 11.94 7.17 12.19
CA ASP A 17 12.59 8.33 12.80
C ASP A 17 12.26 9.66 12.10
N SER A 18 11.66 9.61 10.91
CA SER A 18 11.40 10.79 10.05
C SER A 18 10.02 11.42 10.24
N GLY A 19 9.21 10.91 11.17
CA GLY A 19 7.81 11.30 11.33
C GLY A 19 6.91 10.54 10.35
N ARG A 20 5.85 9.92 10.87
CA ARG A 20 4.91 9.15 10.05
C ARG A 20 3.91 10.10 9.39
N PRO A 21 3.73 10.06 8.07
CA PRO A 21 2.68 10.84 7.43
C PRO A 21 1.31 10.31 7.85
N THR A 22 0.29 11.15 7.78
CA THR A 22 -1.10 10.70 7.97
C THR A 22 -1.50 9.85 6.76
N TYR A 23 -1.95 8.61 7.01
CA TYR A 23 -2.37 7.67 5.97
C TYR A 23 -3.71 7.03 6.32
N ALA A 24 -4.46 6.62 5.30
CA ALA A 24 -5.63 5.77 5.47
C ALA A 24 -5.25 4.29 5.32
N ILE A 25 -5.99 3.40 5.97
CA ILE A 25 -5.76 1.96 5.86
C ILE A 25 -6.88 1.38 5.01
N LEU A 26 -6.50 0.70 3.92
CA LEU A 26 -7.46 -0.12 3.18
C LEU A 26 -7.56 -1.47 3.88
N SER A 27 -8.74 -1.76 4.44
CA SER A 27 -9.01 -3.06 5.03
C SER A 27 -9.06 -4.14 3.95
N HIS A 28 -8.52 -5.32 4.28
CA HIS A 28 -8.39 -6.42 3.35
C HIS A 28 -9.77 -6.98 2.93
N THR A 29 -10.06 -6.96 1.63
CA THR A 29 -11.22 -7.63 1.02
C THR A 29 -10.72 -8.51 -0.11
N TRP A 30 -10.74 -9.83 0.07
CA TRP A 30 -10.19 -10.77 -0.91
C TRP A 30 -10.88 -10.61 -2.27
N GLU A 31 -10.13 -10.18 -3.27
CA GLU A 31 -10.53 -10.20 -4.68
C GLU A 31 -9.59 -11.09 -5.49
N LYS A 32 -9.99 -11.44 -6.72
CA LYS A 32 -9.10 -12.17 -7.64
C LYS A 32 -8.04 -11.21 -8.18
N GLU A 33 -6.81 -11.71 -8.33
CA GLU A 33 -5.68 -10.97 -8.92
C GLU A 33 -5.35 -9.66 -8.20
N GLU A 34 -5.09 -9.72 -6.89
CA GLU A 34 -4.63 -8.55 -6.15
C GLU A 34 -3.23 -8.10 -6.61
N VAL A 35 -3.01 -6.78 -6.54
CA VAL A 35 -1.70 -6.16 -6.74
C VAL A 35 -0.83 -6.52 -5.54
N VAL A 36 0.30 -7.17 -5.81
CA VAL A 36 1.29 -7.50 -4.78
C VAL A 36 2.49 -6.57 -4.85
N PHE A 37 3.32 -6.58 -3.81
CA PHE A 37 4.51 -5.71 -3.72
C PHE A 37 5.37 -5.77 -4.99
N SER A 38 5.61 -6.97 -5.52
CA SER A 38 6.43 -7.16 -6.73
C SER A 38 5.83 -6.54 -7.99
N ASP A 39 4.52 -6.31 -8.04
CA ASP A 39 3.89 -5.63 -9.18
C ASP A 39 4.02 -4.11 -9.07
N MET A 40 4.17 -3.55 -7.87
CA MET A 40 4.35 -2.10 -7.68
C MET A 40 5.66 -1.58 -8.27
N ALA A 41 6.61 -2.48 -8.58
CA ALA A 41 7.83 -2.14 -9.32
C ALA A 41 7.55 -1.76 -10.79
N ASP A 42 6.43 -2.23 -11.35
CA ASP A 42 6.01 -1.97 -12.72
C ASP A 42 4.51 -1.63 -12.73
N LEU A 43 4.20 -0.34 -12.76
CA LEU A 43 2.82 0.15 -12.72
C LEU A 43 1.96 -0.36 -13.89
N ASP A 44 2.55 -0.63 -15.06
CA ASP A 44 1.80 -1.16 -16.19
C ASP A 44 1.39 -2.62 -15.94
N LYS A 45 2.27 -3.40 -15.31
CA LYS A 45 1.94 -4.75 -14.83
C LYS A 45 0.91 -4.73 -13.70
N ALA A 46 1.02 -3.78 -12.77
CA ALA A 46 0.04 -3.61 -11.71
C ALA A 46 -1.35 -3.28 -12.29
N ARG A 47 -1.43 -2.36 -13.26
CA ARG A 47 -2.67 -1.95 -13.97
C ARG A 47 -3.36 -3.09 -14.70
N ALA A 48 -2.61 -4.08 -15.16
CA ALA A 48 -3.17 -5.25 -15.85
C ALA A 48 -3.97 -6.19 -14.92
N LYS A 49 -3.90 -6.01 -13.59
CA LYS A 49 -4.56 -6.86 -12.62
C LYS A 49 -5.94 -6.35 -12.25
N ALA A 50 -6.90 -7.28 -12.06
CA ALA A 50 -8.26 -6.94 -11.63
C ALA A 50 -8.29 -6.18 -10.28
N GLY A 51 -7.40 -6.54 -9.35
CA GLY A 51 -7.27 -5.86 -8.06
C GLY A 51 -6.72 -4.42 -8.14
N PHE A 52 -6.25 -3.94 -9.29
CA PHE A 52 -5.77 -2.56 -9.44
C PHE A 52 -6.90 -1.54 -9.34
N ALA A 53 -8.08 -1.85 -9.87
CA ALA A 53 -9.24 -0.97 -9.78
C ALA A 53 -9.63 -0.67 -8.32
N LYS A 54 -9.47 -1.67 -7.44
CA LYS A 54 -9.65 -1.52 -5.99
C LYS A 54 -8.60 -0.59 -5.38
N LEU A 55 -7.33 -0.72 -5.79
CA LEU A 55 -6.26 0.17 -5.32
C LEU A 55 -6.48 1.62 -5.77
N GLU A 56 -6.84 1.83 -7.03
CA GLU A 56 -7.19 3.15 -7.57
C GLU A 56 -8.40 3.75 -6.86
N GLY A 57 -9.47 2.97 -6.68
CA GLY A 57 -10.67 3.41 -5.96
C GLY A 57 -10.37 3.79 -4.52
N ALA A 58 -9.53 3.01 -3.83
CA ALA A 58 -9.08 3.31 -2.48
C ALA A 58 -8.24 4.58 -2.42
N CYS A 59 -7.32 4.77 -3.37
CA CYS A 59 -6.51 5.99 -3.47
C CYS A 59 -7.38 7.23 -3.71
N SER A 60 -8.34 7.14 -4.63
CA SER A 60 -9.28 8.21 -4.94
C SER A 60 -10.14 8.58 -3.73
N LEU A 61 -10.67 7.57 -3.02
CA LEU A 61 -11.45 7.78 -1.80
C LEU A 61 -10.60 8.41 -0.68
N ALA A 62 -9.37 7.92 -0.46
CA ALA A 62 -8.46 8.47 0.54
C ALA A 62 -8.08 9.93 0.22
N ALA A 63 -7.78 10.23 -1.04
CA ALA A 63 -7.50 11.59 -1.50
C ALA A 63 -8.71 12.52 -1.28
N SER A 64 -9.93 12.06 -1.56
CA SER A 64 -11.16 12.83 -1.31
C SER A 64 -11.38 13.13 0.19
N GLN A 65 -10.83 12.31 1.07
CA GLN A 65 -10.88 12.49 2.53
C GLN A 65 -9.66 13.24 3.08
N GLY A 66 -8.75 13.71 2.23
CA GLY A 66 -7.57 14.49 2.62
C GLY A 66 -6.35 13.66 3.01
N TYR A 67 -6.36 12.34 2.78
CA TYR A 67 -5.19 11.48 3.01
C TYR A 67 -4.33 11.42 1.75
N ASN A 68 -3.05 11.77 1.87
CA ASN A 68 -2.12 11.69 0.75
C ASN A 68 -1.56 10.27 0.55
N TYR A 69 -1.69 9.41 1.56
CA TYR A 69 -1.10 8.08 1.59
C TYR A 69 -2.12 7.04 2.02
N ILE A 70 -2.00 5.83 1.49
CA ILE A 70 -2.73 4.67 1.97
C ILE A 70 -1.79 3.51 2.27
N TRP A 71 -2.18 2.69 3.24
CA TRP A 71 -1.53 1.42 3.53
C TRP A 71 -2.43 0.27 3.07
N VAL A 72 -1.85 -0.69 2.34
CA VAL A 72 -2.55 -1.85 1.79
C VAL A 72 -1.69 -3.09 2.05
N ASP A 73 -2.23 -4.09 2.74
CA ASP A 73 -1.48 -5.26 3.17
C ASP A 73 -0.87 -6.09 2.02
N THR A 74 -1.51 -6.07 0.85
CA THR A 74 -1.13 -6.89 -0.30
C THR A 74 0.11 -6.35 -1.00
N CYS A 75 0.24 -5.03 -1.11
CA CYS A 75 1.29 -4.36 -1.87
C CYS A 75 2.28 -3.55 -1.03
N CYS A 76 1.96 -3.24 0.23
CA CYS A 76 2.88 -2.55 1.14
C CYS A 76 3.76 -3.50 1.96
N ILE A 77 3.45 -4.80 2.00
CA ILE A 77 4.27 -5.81 2.65
C ILE A 77 4.93 -6.67 1.58
N ASP A 78 6.26 -6.76 1.60
CA ASP A 78 6.93 -7.82 0.86
C ASP A 78 6.71 -9.16 1.57
N LYS A 79 5.93 -10.03 0.94
CA LYS A 79 5.61 -11.37 1.48
C LYS A 79 6.73 -12.39 1.22
N SER A 80 7.81 -12.02 0.53
CA SER A 80 8.96 -12.90 0.27
C SER A 80 9.99 -12.90 1.40
N SER A 81 9.96 -11.86 2.25
CA SER A 81 10.77 -11.75 3.46
C SER A 81 9.92 -11.94 4.72
N SER A 82 10.12 -13.06 5.42
CA SER A 82 9.45 -13.33 6.71
C SER A 82 9.84 -12.33 7.81
N ALA A 83 10.99 -11.67 7.67
CA ALA A 83 11.43 -10.61 8.57
C ALA A 83 10.58 -9.34 8.40
N GLU A 84 10.22 -8.98 7.16
CA GLU A 84 9.41 -7.79 6.87
C GLU A 84 7.96 -7.92 7.34
N MET A 85 7.39 -9.14 7.32
CA MET A 85 6.07 -9.37 7.90
C MET A 85 6.04 -9.02 9.39
N SER A 86 7.09 -9.38 10.13
CA SER A 86 7.20 -9.08 11.56
C SER A 86 7.44 -7.60 11.83
N GLU A 87 8.24 -6.92 11.01
CA GLU A 87 8.49 -5.47 11.14
C GLU A 87 7.28 -4.62 10.74
N ALA A 88 6.54 -5.00 9.68
CA ALA A 88 5.33 -4.31 9.27
C ALA A 88 4.22 -4.39 10.33
N ILE A 89 4.05 -5.55 10.98
CA ILE A 89 3.10 -5.70 12.09
C ILE A 89 3.53 -4.84 13.28
N ASN A 90 4.79 -4.88 13.69
CA ASN A 90 5.30 -4.04 14.77
C ASN A 90 5.24 -2.54 14.44
N SER A 91 5.29 -2.17 13.16
CA SER A 91 5.15 -0.81 12.67
C SER A 91 3.77 -0.21 12.93
N MET A 92 2.71 -1.03 12.84
CA MET A 92 1.32 -0.58 12.97
C MET A 92 0.89 -0.35 14.41
N TYR A 93 1.49 -1.05 15.38
CA TYR A 93 1.08 -1.02 16.79
C TYR A 93 1.83 -0.02 17.67
N ARG A 94 2.94 0.55 17.17
CA ARG A 94 3.84 1.37 17.98
C ARG A 94 3.71 2.84 17.69
#